data_AF-A0A8J6Y5Y8-F1
#
_entry.id   AF-A0A8J6Y5Y8-F1
#
_cell.length_a   1.000
_cell.length_b   1.000
_cell.length_c   1.000
_cell.angle_alpha   90.00
_cell.angle_beta   90.00
_cell.angle_gamma   90.00
#
_symmetry.space_group_name_H-M   'P 1'
#
loop_
_entity.id
_entity.type
_entity.pdbx_description
1 polymer ?
#
loop_
_entity_poly.entity_id
_entity_poly.type
_entity_poly.pdbx_seq_one_letter_code
_entity_poly.pdbx_strand_id
1 'polypeptide(L)' 'MDTPRVVVITGATRGIGRALTDRLVELGHTVIGC' A
#
# COMPACT_ATOMS: atom_id res chain seq x y z
N MET A 1 -3.82 -3.42 18.48
CA MET A 1 -4.20 -2.38 17.50
C MET A 1 -2.94 -2.04 16.75
N ASP A 2 -2.88 -2.38 15.45
CA ASP A 2 -1.72 -2.02 14.64
C ASP A 2 -1.73 -0.52 14.33
N THR A 3 -0.60 0.14 14.56
CA THR A 3 -0.42 1.56 14.28
C THR A 3 -0.36 1.77 12.75
N PRO A 4 -1.06 2.77 12.19
CA PRO A 4 -0.88 3.21 10.81
C PRO A 4 0.60 3.47 10.48
N ARG A 5 1.06 3.00 9.31
CA ARG A 5 2.43 3.16 8.83
C ARG A 5 2.44 3.78 7.43
N VAL A 6 3.59 4.33 7.06
CA VAL A 6 3.88 4.74 5.69
C VAL A 6 4.66 3.62 5.00
N VAL A 7 4.21 3.20 3.82
CA VAL A 7 4.81 2.10 3.05
C VAL A 7 5.16 2.58 1.64
N VAL A 8 6.37 2.27 1.17
CA VAL A 8 6.81 2.58 -0.21
C VAL A 8 6.66 1.34 -1.07
N ILE A 9 5.93 1.46 -2.19
CA ILE A 9 5.75 0.37 -3.16
C ILE A 9 6.17 0.84 -4.55
N THR A 10 7.14 0.16 -5.15
CA THR A 10 7.48 0.34 -6.57
C THR A 10 6.61 -0.58 -7.43
N GLY A 11 6.15 -0.09 -8.58
CA GLY A 11 5.24 -0.85 -9.43
C GLY A 11 3.81 -0.93 -8.86
N ALA A 12 3.36 0.11 -8.18
CA ALA A 12 2.06 0.17 -7.49
C ALA A 12 0.85 0.27 -8.45
N THR A 13 1.11 0.46 -9.74
CA THR A 13 0.08 0.82 -10.73
C THR A 13 -0.66 -0.37 -11.34
N ARG A 14 -0.12 -1.59 -11.25
CA ARG A 14 -0.72 -2.82 -11.82
C ARG A 14 -0.28 -4.09 -11.10
N GLY A 15 -0.95 -5.20 -11.41
CA GLY A 15 -0.58 -6.52 -10.93
C GLY A 15 -0.52 -6.60 -9.40
N ILE A 16 0.50 -7.28 -8.89
CA ILE A 16 0.67 -7.53 -7.45
C ILE A 16 0.86 -6.22 -6.68
N GLY A 17 1.61 -5.25 -7.24
CA GLY A 17 1.84 -3.97 -6.58
C GLY A 17 0.55 -3.16 -6.37
N ARG A 18 -0.37 -3.21 -7.34
CA ARG A 18 -1.71 -2.62 -7.20
C ARG A 18 -2.54 -3.32 -6.13
N ALA A 19 -2.62 -4.64 -6.17
CA ALA A 19 -3.40 -5.42 -5.19
C ALA A 19 -2.88 -5.22 -3.75
N LEU A 20 -1.55 -5.14 -3.57
CA LEU A 20 -0.95 -4.87 -2.27
C LEU A 20 -1.24 -3.45 -1.78
N THR A 21 -1.19 -2.47 -2.68
CA THR A 21 -1.52 -1.06 -2.36
C THR A 21 -2.95 -0.95 -1.85
N ASP A 22 -3.91 -1.53 -2.57
CA ASP A 22 -5.32 -1.52 -2.20
C ASP A 22 -5.51 -2.13 -0.80
N ARG A 23 -4.87 -3.29 -0.53
CA ARG A 23 -4.99 -3.97 0.76
C ARG A 23 -4.36 -3.20 1.93
N LEU A 24 -3.22 -2.55 1.74
CA LEU A 24 -2.57 -1.77 2.79
C LEU A 24 -3.36 -0.50 3.12
N VAL A 25 -3.96 0.13 2.12
CA VAL A 25 -4.85 1.29 2.32
C VAL A 25 -6.10 0.87 3.10
N GLU A 26 -6.72 -0.27 2.78
CA GLU A 26 -7.85 -0.83 3.56
C GLU A 26 -7.50 -1.08 5.04
N LEU A 27 -6.24 -1.45 5.32
CA LEU A 27 -5.73 -1.65 6.68
C LEU A 27 -5.37 -0.33 7.39
N GLY A 28 -5.57 0.82 6.75
CA GLY A 28 -5.32 2.14 7.33
C GLY A 28 -3.88 2.62 7.20
N HIS A 29 -3.08 2.06 6.30
CA HIS A 29 -1.73 2.52 6.01
C HIS A 29 -1.73 3.56 4.88
N THR A 30 -0.73 4.45 4.91
CA THR A 30 -0.46 5.37 3.80
C THR A 30 0.55 4.74 2.86
N VAL A 31 0.22 4.63 1.58
CA VAL A 31 1.13 4.09 0.56
C VAL A 31 1.67 5.22 -0.31
N ILE A 32 2.99 5.25 -0.52
CA ILE A 32 3.67 6.10 -1.50
C ILE A 32 4.16 5.17 -2.62
N GLY A 33 3.63 5.33 -3.83
CA GLY A 33 3.95 4.45 -4.95
C GLY A 33 4.19 5.14 -6.28
N CYS A 34 4.89 4.43 -7.18
CA CYS A 34 5.14 4.80 -8.57
C CYS A 34 4.77 3.67 -9.54
#